data_AF-A0A516WZ65-F1
#
_entry.id   AF-A0A516WZ65-F1
#
_cell.length_a   1.000
_cell.length_b   1.000
_cell.length_c   1.000
_cell.angle_alpha   90.00
_cell.angle_beta   90.00
_cell.angle_gamma   90.00
#
_symmetry.space_group_name_H-M   'P 1'
#
loop_
_entity.id
_entity.type
_entity.pdbx_description
1 polymer ?
#
loop_
_entity_poly.entity_id
_entity_poly.type
_entity_poly.pdbx_seq_one_letter_code
_entity_poly.pdbx_strand_id
1 'polypeptide(L)'
;MSMQPVACGECGARVGVHKRNSQHTAVQWHGDAVERCKWFQVARAAGERSAAGTLSCYALCASIDQAVREGNVSVRDEDVLGYSGVGSMEEAVGADSPP
;
A
#
# COMPACT_ATOMS: atom_id res chain seq x y z
N MET A 1 13.30 -10.53 4.45
CA MET A 1 12.19 -10.12 3.56
C MET A 1 10.98 -10.97 3.91
N SER A 2 10.15 -10.52 4.85
CA SER A 2 8.99 -11.26 5.35
C SER A 2 7.72 -10.76 4.67
N MET A 3 6.86 -11.67 4.20
CA MET A 3 5.50 -11.32 3.79
C MET A 3 4.60 -11.32 5.03
N GLN A 4 3.82 -10.26 5.19
CA GLN A 4 2.88 -10.09 6.29
C GLN A 4 1.49 -10.53 5.84
N PRO A 5 0.85 -11.47 6.55
CA PRO A 5 -0.47 -11.95 6.17
C PRO A 5 -1.52 -10.87 6.41
N VAL A 6 -2.28 -10.52 5.37
CA VAL A 6 -3.42 -9.59 5.45
C VAL A 6 -4.68 -10.32 5.01
N ALA A 7 -5.73 -10.22 5.82
CA ALA A 7 -7.05 -10.73 5.49
C ALA A 7 -7.93 -9.59 4.98
N CYS A 8 -8.64 -9.84 3.88
CA CYS A 8 -9.69 -8.97 3.39
C CYS A 8 -10.87 -8.95 4.36
N GLY A 9 -11.27 -7.78 4.86
CA GLY A 9 -12.40 -7.66 5.79
C GLY A 9 -13.77 -8.04 5.20
N GLU A 10 -13.95 -7.89 3.89
CA GLU A 10 -15.21 -8.21 3.18
C GLU A 10 -15.27 -9.65 2.69
N CYS A 11 -14.15 -10.15 2.17
CA CYS A 11 -14.09 -11.39 1.41
C CYS A 11 -13.37 -12.52 2.14
N GLY A 12 -12.67 -12.23 3.25
CA GLY A 12 -11.92 -13.21 4.03
C GLY A 12 -10.71 -13.82 3.31
N ALA A 13 -10.41 -13.36 2.09
CA ALA A 13 -9.23 -13.78 1.34
C ALA A 13 -7.96 -13.39 2.11
N ARG A 14 -7.04 -14.35 2.29
CA ARG A 14 -5.76 -14.13 2.96
C ARG A 14 -4.63 -14.06 1.94
N VAL A 15 -3.94 -12.93 1.90
CA VAL A 15 -2.83 -12.69 0.98
C VAL A 15 -1.56 -12.34 1.76
N GLY A 16 -0.41 -12.61 1.16
CA GLY A 16 0.87 -12.15 1.69
C GLY A 16 1.19 -10.76 1.17
N VAL A 17 1.40 -9.79 2.03
CA VAL A 17 1.75 -8.42 1.65
C VAL A 17 3.18 -8.14 2.05
N HIS A 18 3.96 -7.61 1.13
CA HIS A 18 5.31 -7.15 1.41
C HIS A 18 5.48 -5.76 0.82
N LYS A 19 5.61 -4.78 1.70
CA LYS A 19 5.83 -3.39 1.30
C LYS A 19 7.32 -3.14 1.16
N ARG A 20 7.79 -3.07 -0.09
CA ARG A 20 9.21 -2.92 -0.42
C ARG A 20 9.67 -1.47 -0.25
N ASN A 21 8.80 -0.50 -0.54
CA ASN A 21 8.95 0.92 -0.22
C ASN A 21 7.56 1.60 -0.14
N SER A 22 7.51 2.91 0.05
CA SER A 22 6.24 3.66 0.18
C SER A 22 5.33 3.53 -1.06
N GLN A 23 5.91 3.44 -2.25
CA GLN A 23 5.22 3.44 -3.55
C GLN A 23 4.98 2.03 -4.13
N HIS A 24 5.77 1.04 -3.71
CA HIS A 24 5.78 -0.32 -4.23
C HIS A 24 5.39 -1.31 -3.13
N THR A 25 4.18 -1.82 -3.26
CA THR A 25 3.65 -2.92 -2.44
C THR A 25 3.54 -4.17 -3.29
N ALA A 26 4.27 -5.23 -2.91
CA ALA A 26 4.12 -6.54 -3.50
C ALA A 26 3.00 -7.29 -2.75
N VAL A 27 1.97 -7.69 -3.49
CA VAL A 27 0.87 -8.51 -2.95
C VAL A 27 0.95 -9.88 -3.58
N GLN A 28 1.19 -10.90 -2.76
CA GLN A 28 1.18 -12.29 -3.16
C GLN A 28 -0.20 -12.87 -2.92
N TRP A 29 -0.89 -13.15 -4.01
CA TRP A 29 -2.13 -13.91 -4.00
C TRP A 29 -1.83 -15.41 -3.97
N HIS A 30 -2.62 -16.15 -3.20
CA HIS A 30 -2.62 -17.62 -3.17
C HIS A 30 -3.89 -18.15 -3.86
N GLY A 31 -3.86 -19.40 -4.32
CA GLY A 31 -5.01 -20.05 -4.99
C GLY A 31 -6.30 -19.92 -4.16
N ASP A 32 -6.25 -20.29 -2.89
CA ASP A 32 -7.36 -20.14 -1.95
C ASP A 32 -7.90 -18.70 -1.81
N ALA A 33 -7.02 -17.70 -1.92
CA ALA A 33 -7.39 -16.29 -1.79
C ALA A 33 -8.11 -15.79 -3.05
N VAL A 34 -7.64 -16.23 -4.21
CA VAL A 34 -8.26 -15.96 -5.52
C VAL A 34 -9.62 -16.66 -5.59
N GLU A 35 -9.74 -17.89 -5.09
CA GLU A 35 -11.01 -18.62 -5.07
C GLU A 35 -12.03 -18.03 -4.09
N ARG A 36 -11.60 -17.53 -2.93
CA ARG A 36 -12.50 -16.89 -1.95
C ARG A 36 -12.94 -15.48 -2.35
N CYS A 37 -12.15 -14.78 -3.16
CA CYS A 37 -12.48 -13.41 -3.51
C CYS A 37 -13.63 -13.35 -4.51
N LYS A 38 -14.77 -12.80 -4.08
CA LYS A 38 -15.97 -12.61 -4.93
C LYS A 38 -15.64 -11.86 -6.24
N TRP A 39 -14.76 -10.86 -6.18
CA TRP A 39 -14.35 -10.10 -7.36
C TRP A 39 -13.66 -10.98 -8.41
N PHE A 40 -12.76 -11.87 -7.98
CA PHE A 40 -12.13 -12.85 -8.86
C PHE A 40 -13.11 -13.90 -9.37
N GLN A 41 -14.08 -14.34 -8.56
CA GLN A 41 -15.12 -15.25 -9.04
C GLN A 41 -15.94 -14.62 -10.16
N VAL A 42 -16.33 -13.35 -10.01
CA VAL A 42 -17.05 -12.60 -11.06
C VAL A 42 -16.17 -12.41 -12.30
N ALA A 43 -14.91 -11.99 -12.13
CA ALA A 43 -14.00 -11.82 -13.26
C ALA A 43 -13.72 -13.14 -14.00
N ARG A 44 -13.55 -14.25 -13.28
CA ARG A 44 -13.43 -15.60 -13.84
C ARG A 44 -14.67 -16.00 -14.62
N ALA A 45 -15.86 -15.75 -14.07
CA ALA A 45 -17.12 -16.01 -14.74
C ALA A 45 -17.29 -15.15 -16.00
N ALA A 46 -16.77 -13.92 -16.00
CA ALA A 46 -16.73 -13.03 -17.15
C ALA A 46 -15.62 -13.39 -18.17
N GLY A 47 -14.74 -14.35 -17.86
CA GLY A 47 -13.62 -14.74 -18.72
C GLY A 47 -12.38 -13.83 -18.63
N GLU A 48 -12.37 -12.87 -17.70
CA GLU A 48 -11.26 -11.95 -17.46
C GLU A 48 -10.13 -12.63 -16.69
N ARG A 49 -9.13 -13.07 -17.45
CA ARG A 49 -7.93 -13.78 -16.94
C ARG A 49 -6.95 -12.85 -16.20
N SER A 50 -7.07 -11.53 -16.38
CA SER A 50 -6.09 -10.52 -15.94
C SER A 50 -6.42 -9.81 -14.62
N ALA A 51 -7.49 -10.23 -13.95
CA ALA A 51 -7.91 -9.76 -12.63
C ALA A 51 -6.78 -9.79 -11.57
N ALA A 52 -5.80 -10.69 -11.73
CA ALA A 52 -4.73 -10.90 -10.74
C ALA A 52 -3.66 -9.79 -10.65
N GLY A 53 -3.50 -8.97 -11.70
CA GLY A 53 -2.33 -8.09 -11.83
C GLY A 53 -2.55 -6.61 -11.51
N THR A 54 -3.74 -6.07 -11.74
CA THR A 54 -3.94 -4.60 -11.76
C THR A 54 -5.21 -4.15 -11.04
N LEU A 55 -6.18 -5.05 -10.84
CA LEU A 55 -7.46 -4.76 -10.20
C LEU A 55 -7.57 -5.62 -8.94
N SER A 56 -6.82 -5.24 -7.91
CA SER A 56 -7.00 -5.81 -6.57
C SER A 56 -8.41 -5.46 -6.07
N CYS A 57 -9.06 -6.41 -5.39
CA CYS A 57 -10.32 -6.15 -4.69
C CYS A 57 -10.20 -4.85 -3.88
N TYR A 58 -11.08 -3.88 -4.10
CA TYR A 58 -11.01 -2.57 -3.42
C TYR A 58 -11.02 -2.72 -1.89
N ALA A 59 -11.80 -3.68 -1.38
CA ALA A 59 -11.81 -4.00 0.04
C ALA A 59 -10.49 -4.57 0.55
N LEU A 60 -9.74 -5.31 -0.29
CA LEU A 60 -8.38 -5.73 0.07
C LEU A 60 -7.44 -4.54 0.10
N CYS A 61 -7.47 -3.64 -0.89
CA CYS A 61 -6.64 -2.43 -0.86
C CYS A 61 -6.90 -1.60 0.41
N ALA A 62 -8.16 -1.41 0.78
CA ALA A 62 -8.52 -0.74 2.03
C ALA A 62 -7.99 -1.48 3.27
N SER A 63 -8.05 -2.83 3.28
CA SER A 63 -7.52 -3.64 4.38
C SER A 63 -5.99 -3.54 4.48
N ILE A 64 -5.28 -3.46 3.36
CA ILE A 64 -3.83 -3.28 3.31
C ILE A 64 -3.47 -1.87 3.82
N ASP A 65 -4.18 -0.84 3.38
CA ASP A 65 -3.95 0.54 3.81
C ASP A 65 -4.16 0.71 5.31
N GLN A 66 -5.21 0.08 5.84
CA GLN A 66 -5.46 0.02 7.27
C GLN A 66 -4.35 -0.74 8.01
N ALA A 67 -3.93 -1.91 7.51
CA ALA A 67 -2.86 -2.68 8.14
C ALA A 67 -1.52 -1.93 8.13
N VAL A 68 -1.25 -1.10 7.11
CA VAL A 68 -0.09 -0.20 7.10
C VAL A 68 -0.25 0.91 8.14
N ARG A 69 -1.43 1.54 8.22
CA ARG A 69 -1.73 2.60 9.19
C ARG A 69 -1.63 2.10 10.64
N GLU A 70 -2.02 0.85 10.89
CA GLU A 70 -1.94 0.19 12.20
C GLU A 70 -0.54 -0.34 12.51
N GLY A 71 0.41 -0.30 11.57
CA GLY A 71 1.76 -0.83 11.73
C GLY A 71 1.85 -2.36 11.63
N ASN A 72 0.75 -3.04 11.29
CA ASN A 72 0.71 -4.49 11.06
C ASN A 72 1.40 -4.90 9.74
N VAL A 73 1.55 -3.95 8.80
CA VAL A 73 2.43 -4.06 7.63
C VAL A 73 3.55 -3.04 7.77
N SER A 74 4.78 -3.52 7.94
CA SER A 74 5.95 -2.65 8.10
C SER A 74 6.47 -2.24 6.73
N VAL A 75 6.49 -0.93 6.48
CA VAL A 75 7.13 -0.36 5.29
C VAL A 75 8.64 -0.47 5.50
N ARG A 76 9.34 -1.16 4.60
CA ARG A 76 10.80 -1.12 4.62
C ARG A 76 11.26 0.29 4.26
N ASP A 77 11.92 0.89 5.22
CA ASP A 77 12.32 2.29 5.29
C ASP A 77 13.64 2.53 4.56
N GLU A 78 13.82 2.02 3.34
CA GLU A 78 15.06 2.30 2.57
C GLU A 78 15.02 3.69 1.90
N ASP A 79 13.97 4.48 2.13
CA ASP A 79 13.75 5.82 1.55
C ASP A 79 13.77 6.97 2.60
N VAL A 80 13.61 6.68 3.90
CA VAL A 80 13.64 7.73 4.94
C VAL A 80 15.05 8.23 5.25
N LEU A 81 16.08 7.60 4.68
CA LEU A 81 17.43 8.16 4.67
C LEU A 81 17.68 9.13 3.50
N GLY A 82 16.65 9.47 2.71
CA GLY A 82 16.74 10.39 1.57
C GLY A 82 16.17 11.80 1.79
N TYR A 83 15.52 12.11 2.92
CA TYR A 83 15.00 13.45 3.20
C TYR A 83 15.67 14.11 4.44
N SER A 84 16.99 14.25 4.41
CA SER A 84 17.64 15.34 5.17
C SER A 84 17.56 16.60 4.32
N GLY A 85 16.42 17.29 4.40
CA GLY A 85 16.14 18.49 3.63
C GLY A 85 15.22 19.46 4.37
N VAL A 86 15.39 19.60 5.69
CA VAL A 86 14.96 20.82 6.39
C VAL A 86 15.88 21.96 5.94
N GLY A 87 15.60 22.49 4.75
CA GLY A 87 16.05 23.82 4.40
C GLY A 87 15.27 24.81 5.25
N SER A 88 15.77 25.08 6.44
CA SER A 88 15.44 26.28 7.20
C SER A 88 15.67 27.49 6.31
N MET A 89 14.60 28.16 5.91
CA MET A 89 14.64 29.59 5.63
C MET A 89 13.70 30.27 6.61
N GLU A 90 14.27 30.73 7.72
CA GLU A 90 13.67 31.81 8.49
C GLU A 90 13.83 33.07 7.62
N GLU A 91 12.81 33.40 6.83
CA GLU A 91 12.75 34.70 6.15
C GLU A 91 12.46 35.78 7.18
N ALA A 92 13.54 36.41 7.64
CA ALA A 92 13.52 37.63 8.41
C ALA A 92 12.87 38.76 7.59
N VAL A 93 11.61 39.11 7.91
CA VAL A 93 10.98 40.36 7.45
C VAL A 93 11.59 41.54 8.22
N GLY A 94 12.80 41.91 7.84
CA GLY A 94 13.41 43.19 8.17
C GLY A 94 13.18 44.16 7.02
N ALA A 95 12.04 44.85 7.01
CA ALA A 95 11.80 46.00 6.15
C ALA A 95 11.77 47.26 7.01
N ASP A 96 12.95 47.77 7.36
CA ASP A 96 13.15 49.18 7.73
C ASP A 96 14.30 49.70 6.86
N SER A 97 13.95 50.54 5.88
CA SER A 97 14.88 51.30 5.06
C SER A 97 14.49 52.78 5.13
N PRO A 98 15.31 53.61 5.77
CA PRO A 98 15.66 54.96 5.32
C PRO A 98 17.14 54.99 4.85
N PRO A 99 17.67 56.05 4.24
CA PRO A 99 17.09 57.36 3.89
C PRO A 99 16.76 57.57 2.39
#